data_AF-A0A9P4YQM6-F1
#
_entry.id   AF-A0A9P4YQM6-F1
#
_cell.length_a   1.000
_cell.length_b   1.000
_cell.length_c   1.000
_cell.angle_alpha   90.00
_cell.angle_beta   90.00
_cell.angle_gamma   90.00
#
_symmetry.space_group_name_H-M   'P 1'
#
loop_
_entity.id
_entity.type
_entity.pdbx_description
1 polymer ?
#
loop_
_entity_poly.entity_id
_entity_poly.type
_entity_poly.pdbx_seq_one_letter_code
_entity_poly.pdbx_strand_id
1 'polypeptide(L)'
;MLRNIPNKVDQVMLKRIIDESSWGKYDFMYLRIDFANDCNVGYAFINFVDPLDIIDFVDALGNQRWNCFKSDKVAEISYATIQGKDCLVQKFRNSSVMLEALHYRPKLYYTSNGPQPELAGQEETFPEPDNQSKMKRSCENAEHVGLFTPNAGQHFRDEQRRRRSQYDRGTRLAALEEYDYEPSTQHIYAPSSQ
;
A
#
# COMPACT_ATOMS: atom_id res chain seq x y z
N MET A 1 -2.48 0.86 1.31
CA MET A 1 -1.68 -0.38 1.10
C MET A 1 -2.61 -1.55 1.35
N LEU A 2 -2.77 -2.42 0.35
CA LEU A 2 -3.52 -3.65 0.43
C LEU A 2 -2.53 -4.81 0.64
N ARG A 3 -2.74 -5.63 1.66
CA ARG A 3 -1.83 -6.70 2.09
C ARG A 3 -2.52 -8.06 2.06
N ASN A 4 -1.72 -9.11 2.26
CA ASN A 4 -2.14 -10.50 2.24
C ASN A 4 -2.76 -10.94 0.90
N ILE A 5 -2.28 -10.40 -0.21
CA ILE A 5 -2.73 -10.79 -1.55
C ILE A 5 -2.23 -12.23 -1.85
N PRO A 6 -3.05 -13.13 -2.42
CA PRO A 6 -2.60 -14.44 -2.87
C PRO A 6 -1.59 -14.29 -4.01
N ASN A 7 -0.48 -15.02 -3.96
CA ASN A 7 0.69 -14.81 -4.84
C ASN A 7 0.40 -14.98 -6.34
N LYS A 8 -0.65 -15.75 -6.68
CA LYS A 8 -1.09 -16.00 -8.07
C LYS A 8 -2.04 -14.93 -8.62
N VAL A 9 -2.45 -13.97 -7.81
CA VAL A 9 -3.21 -12.80 -8.30
C VAL A 9 -2.26 -11.95 -9.12
N ASP A 10 -2.58 -11.73 -10.38
CA ASP A 10 -1.86 -10.81 -11.26
C ASP A 10 -2.45 -9.39 -11.18
N GLN A 11 -1.81 -8.45 -11.87
CA GLN A 11 -2.22 -7.05 -11.88
C GLN A 11 -3.64 -6.87 -12.45
N VAL A 12 -3.99 -7.63 -13.48
CA VAL A 12 -5.29 -7.50 -14.18
C VAL A 12 -6.42 -8.02 -13.29
N MET A 13 -6.23 -9.17 -12.65
CA MET A 13 -7.17 -9.77 -11.71
C MET A 13 -7.33 -8.88 -10.48
N LEU A 14 -6.24 -8.32 -9.95
CA LEU A 14 -6.33 -7.37 -8.84
C LEU A 14 -7.15 -6.14 -9.22
N LYS A 15 -6.89 -5.56 -10.41
CA LYS A 15 -7.66 -4.42 -10.91
C LYS A 15 -9.15 -4.73 -10.97
N ARG A 16 -9.51 -5.90 -11.52
CA ARG A 16 -10.92 -6.33 -11.61
C ARG A 16 -11.57 -6.42 -10.23
N ILE A 17 -10.88 -6.98 -9.24
CA ILE A 17 -11.38 -7.08 -7.86
C ILE A 17 -11.60 -5.70 -7.24
N ILE A 18 -10.67 -4.77 -7.45
CA ILE A 18 -10.79 -3.40 -6.92
C ILE A 18 -11.94 -2.64 -7.63
N ASP A 19 -12.10 -2.85 -8.93
CA ASP A 19 -13.14 -2.19 -9.72
C ASP A 19 -14.57 -2.57 -9.26
N GLU A 20 -14.77 -3.71 -8.59
CA GLU A 20 -16.09 -4.13 -8.06
C GLU A 20 -16.67 -3.12 -7.06
N SER A 21 -15.83 -2.50 -6.22
CA SER A 21 -16.26 -1.49 -5.24
C SER A 21 -15.81 -0.07 -5.59
N SER A 22 -14.77 0.05 -6.41
CA SER A 22 -13.97 1.27 -6.49
C SER A 22 -13.63 1.72 -7.92
N TRP A 23 -14.38 1.25 -8.92
CA TRP A 23 -14.18 1.67 -10.30
C TRP A 23 -14.20 3.20 -10.44
N GLY A 24 -13.18 3.76 -11.12
CA GLY A 24 -13.07 5.20 -11.37
C GLY A 24 -12.73 6.08 -10.16
N LYS A 25 -12.53 5.50 -8.96
CA LYS A 25 -12.28 6.24 -7.70
C LYS A 25 -10.79 6.34 -7.29
N TYR A 26 -9.91 5.60 -7.96
CA TYR A 26 -8.47 5.57 -7.69
C TYR A 26 -7.67 5.97 -8.93
N ASP A 27 -6.53 6.63 -8.73
CA ASP A 27 -5.69 7.18 -9.81
C ASP A 27 -4.31 6.53 -9.92
N PHE A 28 -3.97 5.61 -9.01
CA PHE A 28 -2.72 4.86 -9.01
C PHE A 28 -2.95 3.44 -8.48
N MET A 29 -2.35 2.44 -9.13
CA MET A 29 -2.24 1.06 -8.61
C MET A 29 -0.87 0.46 -8.92
N TYR A 30 -0.27 -0.21 -7.93
CA TYR A 30 0.95 -0.99 -8.13
C TYR A 30 0.93 -2.27 -7.29
N LEU A 31 0.84 -3.42 -7.96
CA LEU A 31 1.07 -4.74 -7.38
C LEU A 31 2.56 -5.07 -7.50
N ARG A 32 3.25 -5.26 -6.37
CA ARG A 32 4.68 -5.56 -6.40
C ARG A 32 4.91 -7.04 -6.74
N ILE A 33 5.85 -7.29 -7.65
CA ILE A 33 6.18 -8.60 -8.18
C ILE A 33 7.57 -9.04 -7.71
N ASP A 34 7.70 -10.33 -7.44
CA ASP A 34 8.97 -11.04 -7.35
C ASP A 34 9.29 -11.64 -8.72
N PHE A 35 10.23 -11.03 -9.43
CA PHE A 35 10.61 -11.44 -10.79
C PHE A 35 11.28 -12.81 -10.82
N ALA A 36 11.91 -13.26 -9.73
CA ALA A 36 12.57 -14.56 -9.69
C ALA A 36 11.57 -15.72 -9.62
N ASN A 37 10.44 -15.50 -8.94
CA ASN A 37 9.41 -16.52 -8.70
C ASN A 37 8.14 -16.30 -9.54
N ASP A 38 8.12 -15.28 -10.39
CA ASP A 38 6.99 -14.85 -11.22
C ASP A 38 5.66 -14.83 -10.45
N CYS A 39 5.68 -14.17 -9.29
CA CYS A 39 4.50 -14.05 -8.45
C CYS A 39 4.51 -12.75 -7.67
N ASN A 40 3.35 -12.30 -7.18
CA ASN A 40 3.31 -11.11 -6.35
C ASN A 40 3.88 -11.38 -4.94
N VAL A 41 4.37 -10.31 -4.30
CA VAL A 41 4.95 -10.38 -2.94
C VAL A 41 3.93 -10.22 -1.83
N GLY A 42 2.63 -10.29 -2.16
CA GLY A 42 1.53 -10.26 -1.19
C GLY A 42 0.99 -8.88 -0.84
N TYR A 43 1.41 -7.82 -1.54
CA TYR A 43 0.84 -6.48 -1.32
C TYR A 43 0.83 -5.59 -2.55
N ALA A 44 -0.07 -4.60 -2.51
CA ALA A 44 -0.21 -3.55 -3.51
C ALA A 44 -0.39 -2.17 -2.87
N PHE A 45 -0.07 -1.14 -3.66
CA PHE A 45 -0.39 0.25 -3.36
C PHE A 45 -1.52 0.71 -4.27
N ILE A 46 -2.49 1.42 -3.69
CA ILE A 46 -3.65 2.00 -4.37
C ILE A 46 -3.79 3.41 -3.80
N ASN A 47 -3.95 4.41 -4.67
CA ASN A 47 -4.20 5.79 -4.27
C ASN A 47 -5.63 6.17 -4.67
N PHE A 48 -6.47 6.46 -3.66
CA PHE A 48 -7.81 6.99 -3.88
C PHE A 48 -7.75 8.51 -4.02
N VAL A 49 -8.61 9.07 -4.87
CA VAL A 49 -8.69 10.53 -5.06
C VAL A 49 -9.41 11.18 -3.89
N ASP A 50 -10.57 10.62 -3.52
CA ASP A 50 -11.31 11.05 -2.33
C ASP A 50 -11.06 10.05 -1.19
N PRO A 51 -10.62 10.50 0.00
CA PRO A 51 -10.48 9.62 1.17
C PRO A 51 -11.80 8.94 1.59
N LEU A 52 -12.97 9.49 1.26
CA LEU A 52 -14.26 8.87 1.58
C LEU A 52 -14.49 7.57 0.81
N ASP A 53 -13.95 7.45 -0.41
CA ASP A 53 -14.04 6.22 -1.22
C ASP A 53 -13.28 5.04 -0.60
N ILE A 54 -12.37 5.30 0.32
CA ILE A 54 -11.65 4.26 1.07
C ILE A 54 -12.61 3.49 1.98
N ILE A 55 -13.67 4.12 2.49
CA ILE A 55 -14.63 3.49 3.40
C ILE A 55 -15.32 2.33 2.68
N ASP A 56 -15.93 2.60 1.53
CA ASP A 56 -16.58 1.59 0.69
C ASP A 56 -15.61 0.44 0.33
N PHE A 57 -14.35 0.78 0.02
CA PHE A 57 -13.32 -0.20 -0.31
C PHE A 57 -12.95 -1.09 0.89
N VAL A 58 -12.86 -0.52 2.09
CA VAL A 58 -12.56 -1.26 3.32
C VAL A 58 -13.75 -2.15 3.72
N ASP A 59 -14.98 -1.68 3.57
CA ASP A 59 -16.16 -2.50 3.86
C ASP A 59 -16.30 -3.67 2.88
N ALA A 60 -15.98 -3.44 1.60
CA ALA A 60 -16.07 -4.46 0.56
C ALA A 60 -14.95 -5.51 0.65
N LEU A 61 -13.70 -5.11 0.95
CA LEU A 61 -12.54 -5.98 0.84
C LEU A 61 -11.78 -6.18 2.17
N GLY A 62 -11.86 -5.23 3.09
CA GLY A 62 -11.18 -5.31 4.38
C GLY A 62 -11.68 -6.47 5.23
N ASN A 63 -10.75 -7.25 5.80
CA ASN A 63 -11.04 -8.45 6.57
C ASN A 63 -11.84 -9.53 5.84
N GLN A 64 -11.96 -9.44 4.50
CA GLN A 64 -12.58 -10.48 3.69
C GLN A 64 -11.55 -11.52 3.26
N ARG A 65 -12.00 -12.77 3.11
CA ARG A 65 -11.16 -13.83 2.54
C ARG A 65 -11.04 -13.64 1.04
N TRP A 66 -9.86 -13.94 0.50
CA TRP A 66 -9.68 -14.01 -0.94
C TRP A 66 -10.37 -15.26 -1.48
N ASN A 67 -11.52 -15.10 -2.13
CA ASN A 67 -12.32 -16.20 -2.71
C ASN A 67 -11.69 -16.82 -3.98
N CYS A 68 -10.38 -16.69 -4.15
CA CYS A 68 -9.64 -17.18 -5.31
C CYS A 68 -8.46 -18.08 -4.89
N PHE A 69 -8.07 -18.98 -5.80
CA PHE A 69 -6.91 -19.86 -5.64
C PHE A 69 -6.88 -20.72 -4.35
N LYS A 70 -8.05 -21.00 -3.74
CA LYS A 70 -8.15 -21.71 -2.45
C LYS A 70 -7.28 -21.08 -1.36
N SER A 71 -7.12 -19.75 -1.40
CA SER A 71 -6.31 -19.04 -0.41
C SER A 71 -7.11 -18.79 0.85
N ASP A 72 -6.58 -19.18 2.01
CA ASP A 72 -7.12 -18.81 3.32
C ASP A 72 -6.70 -17.40 3.77
N LYS A 73 -5.97 -16.67 2.91
CA LYS A 73 -5.52 -15.31 3.22
C LYS A 73 -6.72 -14.39 3.40
N VAL A 74 -6.59 -13.46 4.32
CA VAL A 74 -7.57 -12.42 4.62
C VAL A 74 -6.97 -11.07 4.25
N ALA A 75 -7.67 -10.31 3.41
CA ALA A 75 -7.22 -9.01 2.95
C ALA A 75 -7.12 -8.02 4.11
N GLU A 76 -5.99 -7.31 4.18
CA GLU A 76 -5.73 -6.27 5.17
C GLU A 76 -5.43 -4.95 4.49
N ILE A 77 -5.96 -3.86 5.03
CA ILE A 77 -5.80 -2.52 4.49
C ILE A 77 -5.16 -1.64 5.55
N SER A 78 -4.13 -0.89 5.17
CA SER A 78 -3.48 0.11 6.01
C SER A 78 -3.06 1.31 5.17
N TYR A 79 -2.84 2.47 5.80
CA TYR A 79 -2.21 3.60 5.10
C TYR A 79 -0.79 3.24 4.65
N ALA A 80 -0.39 3.78 3.50
CA ALA A 80 0.97 3.65 2.99
C ALA A 80 1.88 4.75 3.57
N THR A 81 3.18 4.51 3.61
CA THR A 81 4.15 5.55 4.04
C THR A 81 4.25 6.71 3.04
N ILE A 82 4.13 6.41 1.74
CA ILE A 82 4.10 7.42 0.67
C ILE A 82 2.63 7.68 0.33
N GLN A 83 2.23 8.94 0.40
CA GLN A 83 0.84 9.38 0.21
C GLN A 83 0.75 10.35 -0.97
N GLY A 84 -0.33 10.23 -1.76
CA GLY A 84 -0.63 11.09 -2.90
C GLY A 84 0.01 10.64 -4.23
N LYS A 85 -0.72 10.88 -5.32
CA LYS A 85 -0.32 10.54 -6.70
C LYS A 85 1.05 11.12 -7.08
N ASP A 86 1.29 12.41 -6.84
CA ASP A 86 2.54 13.08 -7.22
C ASP A 86 3.77 12.45 -6.55
N CYS A 87 3.66 12.15 -5.25
CA CYS A 87 4.73 11.49 -4.50
C CYS A 87 5.01 10.09 -5.04
N LEU A 88 3.96 9.34 -5.41
CA LEU A 88 4.07 8.01 -6.01
C LEU A 88 4.70 8.08 -7.41
N VAL A 89 4.28 9.02 -8.26
CA VAL A 89 4.92 9.26 -9.56
C VAL A 89 6.40 9.58 -9.38
N GLN A 90 6.76 10.48 -8.47
CA GLN A 90 8.17 10.83 -8.20
C GLN A 90 8.99 9.67 -7.62
N LYS A 91 8.32 8.78 -6.88
CA LYS A 91 8.93 7.55 -6.36
C LYS A 91 9.27 6.58 -7.49
N PHE A 92 8.37 6.40 -8.45
CA PHE A 92 8.46 5.32 -9.43
C PHE A 92 8.99 5.75 -10.81
N ARG A 93 8.82 7.01 -11.26
CA ARG A 93 9.22 7.44 -12.61
C ARG A 93 10.70 7.20 -12.96
N ASN A 94 11.57 7.20 -11.93
CA ASN A 94 13.00 6.94 -12.05
C ASN A 94 13.42 5.61 -11.39
N SER A 95 12.47 4.70 -11.16
CA SER A 95 12.73 3.39 -10.58
C SER A 95 12.99 2.38 -11.69
N SER A 96 13.93 1.45 -11.47
CA SER A 96 14.25 0.38 -12.42
C SER A 96 13.03 -0.47 -12.79
N VAL A 97 12.01 -0.54 -11.93
CA VAL A 97 10.73 -1.22 -12.24
C VAL A 97 10.06 -0.69 -13.50
N MET A 98 10.29 0.58 -13.88
CA MET A 98 9.74 1.16 -15.10
C MET A 98 10.40 0.61 -16.37
N LEU A 99 11.49 -0.15 -16.25
CA LEU A 99 12.15 -0.85 -17.36
C LEU A 99 11.64 -2.29 -17.54
N GLU A 100 10.91 -2.82 -16.56
CA GLU A 100 10.37 -4.19 -16.57
C GLU A 100 9.19 -4.35 -17.54
N ALA A 101 8.62 -5.55 -17.70
CA ALA A 101 7.44 -5.73 -18.54
C ALA A 101 6.25 -4.86 -18.10
N LEU A 102 5.44 -4.36 -19.04
CA LEU A 102 4.37 -3.39 -18.79
C LEU A 102 3.38 -3.83 -17.69
N HIS A 103 3.05 -5.11 -17.63
CA HIS A 103 2.11 -5.69 -16.66
C HIS A 103 2.70 -5.82 -15.24
N TYR A 104 4.00 -5.54 -15.05
CA TYR A 104 4.65 -5.47 -13.74
C TYR A 104 4.88 -4.03 -13.26
N ARG A 105 4.61 -3.02 -14.10
CA ARG A 105 4.86 -1.61 -13.78
C ARG A 105 3.72 -1.02 -12.93
N PRO A 106 3.99 0.00 -12.10
CA PRO A 106 2.97 0.88 -11.55
C PRO A 106 2.12 1.49 -12.65
N LYS A 107 0.82 1.66 -12.41
CA LYS A 107 -0.14 2.21 -13.36
C LYS A 107 -0.87 3.40 -12.80
N LEU A 108 -1.14 4.37 -13.68
CA LEU A 108 -2.00 5.51 -13.42
C LEU A 108 -3.36 5.27 -14.09
N TYR A 109 -4.40 5.87 -13.54
CA TYR A 109 -5.75 5.77 -14.10
C TYR A 109 -6.45 7.12 -14.09
N TYR A 110 -7.27 7.33 -15.11
CA TYR A 110 -8.25 8.41 -15.12
C TYR A 110 -9.38 8.10 -14.15
N THR A 111 -9.94 9.14 -13.54
CA THR A 111 -10.97 9.02 -12.50
C THR A 111 -12.25 9.76 -12.90
N SER A 112 -13.38 9.34 -12.34
CA SER A 112 -14.69 9.92 -12.63
C SER A 112 -14.81 11.38 -12.20
N ASN A 113 -14.04 11.78 -11.18
CA ASN A 113 -13.99 13.13 -10.65
C ASN A 113 -12.77 13.91 -11.17
N GLY A 114 -12.02 13.33 -12.11
CA GLY A 114 -10.84 13.93 -12.71
C GLY A 114 -11.16 14.89 -13.86
N PRO A 115 -10.13 15.46 -14.50
CA PRO A 115 -10.30 16.41 -15.62
C PRO A 115 -10.84 15.75 -16.90
N GLN A 116 -10.74 14.42 -17.03
CA GLN A 116 -11.20 13.64 -18.19
C GLN A 116 -12.11 12.49 -17.72
N PRO A 117 -13.32 12.80 -17.22
CA PRO A 117 -14.23 11.80 -16.65
C PRO A 117 -14.70 10.74 -17.65
N GLU A 118 -14.71 11.05 -18.95
CA GLU A 118 -15.06 10.11 -20.02
C GLU A 118 -14.05 8.96 -20.19
N LEU A 119 -12.84 9.15 -19.67
CA LEU A 119 -11.78 8.12 -19.67
C LEU A 119 -11.71 7.37 -18.34
N ALA A 120 -12.61 7.61 -17.39
CA ALA A 120 -12.55 7.01 -16.06
C ALA A 120 -12.33 5.49 -16.10
N GLY A 121 -11.41 5.01 -15.28
CA GLY A 121 -10.99 3.61 -15.20
C GLY A 121 -10.02 3.15 -16.29
N GLN A 122 -9.79 3.95 -17.35
CA GLN A 122 -8.76 3.71 -18.36
C GLN A 122 -7.37 4.09 -17.83
N GLU A 123 -6.34 3.42 -18.36
CA GLU A 123 -4.95 3.64 -17.99
C GLU A 123 -4.45 4.98 -18.53
N GLU A 124 -3.83 5.77 -17.65
CA GLU A 124 -3.11 7.00 -17.99
C GLU A 124 -1.62 6.71 -18.19
N THR A 125 -0.99 7.35 -19.17
CA THR A 125 0.44 7.20 -19.43
C THR A 125 1.28 7.64 -18.23
N PHE A 126 2.18 6.77 -17.77
CA PHE A 126 3.10 7.10 -16.69
C PHE A 126 4.13 8.14 -17.17
N PRO A 127 4.40 9.23 -16.40
CA PRO A 127 5.39 10.22 -16.80
C PRO A 127 6.80 9.64 -16.97
N GLU A 128 7.47 10.08 -18.04
CA GLU A 128 8.82 9.64 -18.38
C GLU A 128 9.84 9.95 -17.27
N PRO A 129 10.98 9.23 -17.19
CA PRO A 129 12.05 9.54 -16.25
C PRO A 129 12.59 10.96 -16.46
N ASP A 130 12.75 11.71 -15.37
CA ASP A 130 13.34 13.06 -15.39
C ASP A 130 14.78 13.11 -14.83
N ASN A 131 15.25 12.00 -14.23
CA ASN A 131 16.53 11.94 -13.56
C ASN A 131 17.27 10.63 -13.85
N GLN A 132 18.10 10.66 -14.89
CA GLN A 132 18.88 9.51 -15.35
C GLN A 132 19.86 8.98 -14.30
N SER A 133 20.48 9.85 -13.51
CA SER A 133 21.39 9.44 -12.44
C SER A 133 20.67 8.68 -11.32
N LYS A 134 19.42 9.07 -11.00
CA LYS A 134 18.58 8.34 -10.06
C LYS A 134 18.15 6.99 -10.62
N MET A 135 17.79 6.93 -11.91
CA MET A 135 17.46 5.68 -12.60
C MET A 135 18.64 4.70 -12.59
N LYS A 136 19.83 5.15 -12.99
CA LYS A 136 21.04 4.32 -13.02
C LYS A 136 21.33 3.69 -11.66
N ARG A 137 21.30 4.48 -10.59
CA ARG A 137 21.48 3.96 -9.21
C ARG A 137 20.38 3.00 -8.80
N SER A 138 19.15 3.19 -9.27
CA SER A 138 18.06 2.24 -9.01
C SER A 138 18.31 0.89 -9.67
N CYS A 139 18.82 0.88 -10.91
CA CYS A 139 19.18 -0.36 -11.61
C CYS A 139 20.31 -1.08 -10.88
N GLU A 140 21.40 -0.37 -10.57
CA GLU A 140 22.54 -0.93 -9.83
C GLU A 140 22.08 -1.52 -8.48
N ASN A 141 21.18 -0.83 -7.77
CA ASN A 141 20.65 -1.34 -6.51
C ASN A 141 19.76 -2.59 -6.70
N ALA A 142 18.96 -2.67 -7.76
CA ALA A 142 18.12 -3.84 -8.03
C ALA A 142 18.94 -5.09 -8.38
N GLU A 143 20.11 -4.91 -8.99
CA GLU A 143 21.06 -6.00 -9.29
C GLU A 143 21.74 -6.54 -8.03
N HIS A 144 22.06 -5.67 -7.06
CA HIS A 144 22.89 -6.02 -5.90
C HIS A 144 22.08 -6.29 -4.62
N VAL A 145 20.93 -5.65 -4.45
CA VAL A 145 20.07 -5.79 -3.27
C VAL A 145 18.86 -6.63 -3.66
N GLY A 146 18.89 -7.90 -3.27
CA GLY A 146 17.76 -8.81 -3.47
C GLY A 146 16.45 -8.28 -2.87
N LEU A 147 15.34 -8.94 -3.18
CA LEU A 147 13.99 -8.52 -2.78
C LEU A 147 13.84 -8.30 -1.26
N PHE A 148 14.56 -9.11 -0.48
CA PHE A 148 14.60 -9.02 0.97
C PHE A 148 15.93 -8.45 1.43
N THR A 149 15.84 -7.50 2.37
CA THR A 149 17.03 -7.00 3.08
C THR A 149 17.79 -8.16 3.72
N PRO A 150 19.12 -8.27 3.55
CA PRO A 150 19.92 -9.29 4.22
C PRO A 150 19.69 -9.22 5.74
N ASN A 151 19.44 -10.36 6.38
CA ASN A 151 19.13 -10.44 7.83
C ASN A 151 20.28 -9.98 8.74
N ALA A 152 21.50 -9.82 8.22
CA ALA A 152 22.66 -9.34 8.94
C ALA A 152 22.54 -7.82 9.25
N GLY A 153 21.78 -7.47 10.29
CA GLY A 153 21.66 -6.10 10.79
C GLY A 153 20.29 -5.69 11.34
N GLN A 154 19.31 -6.61 11.44
CA GLN A 154 17.97 -6.29 11.96
C GLN A 154 18.00 -5.66 13.36
N HIS A 155 18.87 -6.14 14.26
CA HIS A 155 18.94 -5.63 15.65
C HIS A 155 19.20 -4.11 15.75
N PHE A 156 20.02 -3.53 14.87
CA PHE A 156 20.31 -2.09 14.89
C PHE A 156 19.23 -1.25 14.18
N ARG A 157 18.52 -1.82 13.20
CA ARG A 157 17.45 -1.12 12.47
C ARG A 157 16.13 -1.11 13.24
N ASP A 158 15.86 -2.13 14.05
CA ASP A 158 14.69 -2.16 14.92
C ASP A 158 14.77 -1.09 16.02
N GLU A 159 15.96 -0.77 16.53
CA GLU A 159 16.18 0.37 17.45
C GLU A 159 15.90 1.73 16.79
N GLN A 160 16.22 1.90 15.50
CA GLN A 160 15.88 3.12 14.76
C GLN A 160 14.38 3.22 14.43
N ARG A 161 13.71 2.08 14.18
CA ARG A 161 12.24 2.02 13.99
C ARG A 161 11.46 2.18 15.30
N ARG A 162 12.07 1.92 16.45
CA ARG A 162 11.51 2.23 17.78
C ARG A 162 11.46 3.73 18.10
N ARG A 163 11.92 4.61 17.21
CA ARG A 163 11.49 6.02 17.25
C ARG A 163 10.00 6.07 16.90
N ARG A 164 9.17 5.90 17.93
CA ARG A 164 7.72 6.08 17.91
C ARG A 164 7.38 7.34 17.11
N SER A 165 6.93 7.17 15.87
CA SER A 165 6.25 8.24 15.15
C SER A 165 4.94 8.49 15.87
N GLN A 166 4.70 9.72 16.34
CA GLN A 166 3.43 10.10 16.97
C GLN A 166 2.22 9.97 16.04
N TYR A 167 2.44 9.69 14.75
CA TYR A 167 1.40 9.59 13.73
C TYR A 167 0.93 8.15 13.45
N ASP A 168 1.44 7.14 14.15
CA ASP A 168 1.14 5.72 13.90
C ASP A 168 -0.05 5.18 14.74
N ARG A 169 -1.08 6.01 14.97
CA ARG A 169 -2.24 5.69 15.84
C ARG A 169 -3.37 4.88 15.18
N GLY A 170 -3.10 4.22 14.05
CA GLY A 170 -4.16 3.56 13.25
C GLY A 170 -4.21 2.03 13.34
N THR A 171 -3.40 1.39 14.19
CA THR A 171 -3.36 -0.08 14.25
C THR A 171 -4.36 -0.64 15.27
N ARG A 172 -4.96 -1.79 14.95
CA ARG A 172 -5.84 -2.53 15.87
C ARG A 172 -5.21 -2.78 17.24
N LEU A 173 -3.88 -2.93 17.30
CA LEU A 173 -3.14 -3.09 18.54
C LEU A 173 -3.14 -1.80 19.38
N ALA A 174 -2.99 -0.64 18.76
CA ALA A 174 -3.07 0.66 19.43
C ALA A 174 -4.49 0.94 19.97
N ALA A 175 -5.53 0.52 19.25
CA ALA A 175 -6.93 0.62 19.71
C ALA A 175 -7.22 -0.28 20.92
N LEU A 176 -6.60 -1.46 20.99
CA LEU A 176 -6.69 -2.35 22.16
C LEU A 176 -5.91 -1.78 23.36
N GLU A 177 -4.74 -1.19 23.14
CA GLU A 177 -3.98 -0.50 24.19
C GLU A 177 -4.73 0.72 24.77
N GLU A 178 -5.48 1.47 23.94
CA GLU A 178 -6.37 2.54 24.43
C GLU A 178 -7.55 1.99 25.25
N TYR A 179 -8.16 0.88 24.82
CA TYR A 179 -9.25 0.23 25.54
C TYR A 179 -8.83 -0.27 26.93
N ASP A 180 -7.61 -0.82 27.06
CA ASP A 180 -7.07 -1.31 28.33
C ASP A 180 -6.57 -0.18 29.25
N TYR A 181 -6.41 1.06 28.74
CA TYR A 181 -5.98 2.21 29.53
C TYR A 181 -7.14 2.88 30.29
N GLU A 182 -8.32 2.97 29.68
CA GLU A 182 -9.53 3.59 30.25
C GLU A 182 -10.02 3.03 31.61
N PRO A 183 -9.97 1.71 31.91
CA PRO A 183 -10.42 1.22 33.21
C PRO A 183 -9.42 1.47 34.34
N SER A 184 -8.17 1.87 34.04
CA SER A 184 -7.13 2.08 35.06
C SER A 184 -7.12 3.48 35.66
N THR A 185 -7.67 4.48 34.98
CA THR A 185 -7.66 5.89 35.39
C THR A 185 -8.86 6.31 36.24
N GLN A 186 -9.96 5.55 36.23
CA GLN A 186 -11.15 5.87 37.03
C GLN A 186 -11.02 5.58 38.53
N HIS A 187 -9.97 4.86 38.98
CA HIS A 187 -9.80 4.52 40.39
C HIS A 187 -8.96 5.52 41.22
N ILE A 188 -8.37 6.55 40.61
CA ILE A 188 -7.43 7.47 41.30
C ILE A 188 -8.11 8.77 41.77
N TYR A 189 -9.28 9.14 41.25
CA TYR A 189 -9.98 10.38 41.60
C TYR A 189 -11.35 10.12 42.26
N ALA A 190 -11.37 9.42 43.39
CA ALA A 190 -12.49 9.51 44.32
C ALA A 190 -12.23 10.65 45.33
N PRO A 191 -13.11 11.65 45.48
CA PRO A 191 -12.92 12.71 46.45
C PRO A 191 -13.20 12.17 47.86
N SER A 192 -12.19 12.19 48.74
CA SER A 192 -12.37 11.92 50.16
C SER A 192 -13.13 13.07 50.81
N SER A 193 -14.40 12.83 51.15
CA SER A 193 -15.21 13.70 52.00
C SER A 193 -14.85 13.46 53.46
N GLN A 194 -14.40 14.51 54.17
CA GLN A 194 -14.77 14.87 55.55
C GLN A 194 -14.21 16.24 55.91
#